data_AF-A0A4Y8CPA3-F1
#
_entry.id   AF-A0A4Y8CPA3-F1
#
_cell.length_a   1.000
_cell.length_b   1.000
_cell.length_c   1.000
_cell.angle_alpha   90.00
_cell.angle_beta   90.00
_cell.angle_gamma   90.00
#
_symmetry.space_group_name_H-M   'P 1'
#
loop_
_entity.id
_entity.type
_entity.pdbx_description
1 polymer ?
#
loop_
_entity_poly.entity_id
_entity_poly.type
_entity_poly.pdbx_seq_one_letter_code
_entity_poly.pdbx_strand_id
1 'polypeptide(L)'
;MQISKISLKNNSDLQFIAEFLKPYTKRAYLVGGSVRDLFLGLKICDYDIELYDIKLKDFEKIMQKLGAQGFGKSFFVYKFKNYDLALARTENKISYGHKGFEVQICND
;
A
#
# COMPACT_ATOMS: atom_id res chain seq x y z
N MET A 1 19.03 2.46 2.59
CA MET A 1 17.65 2.96 2.74
C MET A 1 17.72 4.28 3.51
N GLN A 2 17.46 5.40 2.84
CA GLN A 2 17.63 6.74 3.43
C GLN A 2 16.39 7.04 4.29
N ILE A 3 16.57 7.18 5.61
CA ILE A 3 15.48 7.52 6.52
C ILE A 3 15.22 9.02 6.37
N SER A 4 14.20 9.37 5.60
CA SER A 4 13.82 10.76 5.37
C SER A 4 13.30 11.39 6.68
N LYS A 5 13.86 12.53 7.05
CA LYS A 5 13.43 13.37 8.20
C LYS A 5 12.14 14.15 7.90
N ILE A 6 11.26 13.64 7.04
CA ILE A 6 10.05 14.37 6.66
C ILE A 6 8.94 13.97 7.62
N SER A 7 8.37 14.98 8.29
CA SER A 7 7.49 14.80 9.42
C SER A 7 6.10 14.29 8.99
N LEU A 8 6.00 13.00 8.69
CA LEU A 8 4.74 12.25 8.68
C LEU A 8 4.15 12.13 10.11
N LYS A 9 4.87 12.62 11.14
CA LYS A 9 4.54 12.49 12.57
C LYS A 9 3.21 13.12 13.00
N ASN A 10 2.63 14.01 12.20
CA ASN A 10 1.39 14.71 12.57
C ASN A 10 0.13 14.08 11.95
N ASN A 11 0.24 12.88 11.38
CA ASN A 11 -0.90 12.20 10.78
C ASN A 11 -1.33 11.01 11.67
N SER A 12 -2.38 11.23 12.46
CA SER A 12 -2.93 10.23 13.39
C SER A 12 -3.41 8.97 12.68
N ASP A 13 -3.95 9.10 11.46
CA ASP A 13 -4.40 7.96 10.67
C ASP A 13 -3.22 7.10 10.19
N LEU A 14 -2.12 7.71 9.73
CA LEU A 14 -0.91 6.96 9.36
C LEU A 14 -0.31 6.23 10.57
N GLN A 15 -0.30 6.87 11.73
CA GLN A 15 0.17 6.23 12.96
C GLN A 15 -0.70 5.03 13.32
N PHE A 16 -2.03 5.19 13.27
CA PHE A 16 -2.97 4.10 13.52
C PHE A 16 -2.76 2.93 12.52
N ILE A 17 -2.63 3.21 11.23
CA ILE A 17 -2.38 2.20 10.19
C ILE A 17 -1.07 1.47 10.47
N ALA A 18 0.00 2.19 10.79
CA ALA A 18 1.30 1.61 11.10
C ALA A 18 1.25 0.69 12.34
N GLU A 19 0.58 1.13 13.40
CA GLU A 19 0.39 0.33 14.63
C GLU A 19 -0.47 -0.91 14.36
N PHE A 20 -1.53 -0.78 13.56
CA PHE A 20 -2.40 -1.89 13.17
C PHE A 20 -1.66 -2.93 12.31
N LEU A 21 -0.77 -2.50 11.42
CA LEU A 21 -0.03 -3.37 10.51
C LEU A 21 1.19 -4.03 11.14
N LYS A 22 1.74 -3.45 12.22
CA LYS A 22 2.94 -3.92 12.95
C LYS A 22 2.97 -5.43 13.28
N PRO A 23 1.87 -6.09 13.72
CA PRO A 23 1.89 -7.54 13.97
C PRO A 23 1.87 -8.40 12.69
N TYR A 24 1.50 -7.83 11.54
CA TYR A 24 1.30 -8.57 10.29
C TYR A 24 2.46 -8.43 9.32
N THR A 25 3.12 -7.28 9.29
CA THR A 25 4.27 -7.02 8.41
C THR A 25 5.30 -6.13 9.09
N LYS A 26 6.56 -6.32 8.74
CA LYS A 26 7.67 -5.43 9.11
C LYS A 26 8.02 -4.46 7.98
N ARG A 27 7.45 -4.66 6.79
CA ARG A 27 7.79 -3.99 5.55
C ARG A 27 6.52 -3.38 4.95
N ALA A 28 6.15 -2.22 5.48
CA ALA A 28 5.12 -1.35 4.92
C ALA A 28 5.77 -0.03 4.51
N TYR A 29 5.57 0.36 3.25
CA TYR A 29 6.23 1.53 2.68
C TYR A 29 5.24 2.49 2.08
N LEU A 30 5.42 3.79 2.35
CA LEU A 30 4.78 4.84 1.58
C LEU A 30 5.46 4.90 0.21
N VAL A 31 4.68 4.84 -0.86
CA VAL A 31 5.16 4.78 -2.25
C VAL A 31 4.40 5.78 -3.14
N GLY A 32 4.71 5.77 -4.44
CA GLY A 32 3.97 6.55 -5.43
C GLY A 32 4.19 8.05 -5.36
N GLY A 33 3.19 8.80 -5.83
CA GLY A 33 3.24 10.27 -5.92
C GLY A 33 3.34 10.94 -4.56
N SER A 34 2.79 10.31 -3.52
CA SER A 34 2.82 10.80 -2.15
C SER A 34 4.24 11.05 -1.64
N VAL A 35 5.20 10.18 -1.99
CA VAL A 35 6.61 10.31 -1.62
C VAL A 35 7.25 11.48 -2.36
N ARG A 36 7.01 11.61 -3.66
CA ARG A 36 7.53 12.75 -4.45
C ARG A 36 7.01 14.07 -3.88
N ASP A 37 5.71 14.17 -3.64
CA ASP A 37 5.06 15.39 -3.17
C ASP A 37 5.55 15.76 -1.76
N LEU A 38 5.78 14.74 -0.91
CA LEU A 38 6.42 14.89 0.40
C LEU A 38 7.83 15.50 0.30
N PHE A 39 8.66 15.04 -0.64
CA PHE A 39 10.00 15.60 -0.87
C PHE A 39 9.98 17.01 -1.48
N LEU A 40 8.95 17.33 -2.27
CA LEU A 40 8.76 18.66 -2.86
C LEU A 40 8.07 19.64 -1.92
N GLY A 41 7.65 19.22 -0.73
CA GLY A 41 6.89 20.06 0.21
C GLY A 41 5.49 20.43 -0.29
N LEU A 42 4.94 19.65 -1.22
CA LEU A 42 3.59 19.83 -1.75
C LEU A 42 2.55 19.17 -0.86
N LYS A 43 1.29 19.60 -0.99
CA LYS A 43 0.17 18.96 -0.31
C LYS A 43 -0.05 17.57 -0.90
N ILE A 44 -0.05 16.55 -0.05
CA ILE A 44 -0.37 15.18 -0.43
C ILE A 44 -1.89 15.00 -0.44
N CYS A 45 -2.44 14.52 -1.56
CA CYS A 45 -3.87 14.27 -1.71
C CYS A 45 -4.24 12.82 -1.39
N ASP A 46 -3.42 11.87 -1.84
CA ASP A 46 -3.62 10.43 -1.68
C ASP A 46 -2.34 9.77 -1.15
N TYR A 47 -2.50 8.75 -0.30
CA TYR A 47 -1.38 8.02 0.30
C TYR A 47 -1.40 6.57 -0.18
N ASP A 48 -0.42 6.20 -1.01
CA ASP A 48 -0.22 4.82 -1.45
C ASP A 48 0.73 4.10 -0.51
N ILE A 49 0.26 3.02 0.12
CA ILE A 49 1.03 2.20 1.05
C ILE A 49 1.15 0.78 0.48
N GLU A 50 2.38 0.34 0.27
CA GLU A 50 2.67 -1.01 -0.21
C GLU A 50 3.11 -1.92 0.93
N LEU A 51 2.45 -3.07 1.05
CA LEU A 51 2.68 -4.07 2.10
C LEU A 51 3.40 -5.29 1.53
N TYR A 52 4.49 -5.67 2.18
CA TYR A 52 5.29 -6.85 1.83
C TYR A 52 5.11 -7.95 2.89
N ASP A 53 5.53 -9.17 2.52
CA ASP A 53 5.57 -10.35 3.40
C ASP A 53 4.19 -10.84 3.91
N ILE A 54 3.10 -10.43 3.25
CA ILE A 54 1.73 -10.86 3.59
C ILE A 54 1.20 -11.76 2.46
N LYS A 55 0.65 -12.92 2.82
CA LYS A 55 -0.05 -13.77 1.85
C LYS A 55 -1.39 -13.14 1.47
N LEU A 56 -1.81 -13.26 0.20
CA LEU A 56 -3.07 -12.70 -0.29
C LEU A 56 -4.29 -13.02 0.61
N LYS A 57 -4.43 -14.27 1.05
CA LYS A 57 -5.52 -14.71 1.93
C LYS A 57 -5.51 -14.01 3.30
N ASP A 58 -4.34 -13.69 3.82
CA ASP A 58 -4.19 -13.00 5.09
C ASP A 58 -4.38 -11.49 4.90
N PHE A 59 -3.89 -10.94 3.78
CA PHE A 59 -4.09 -9.55 3.39
C PHE A 59 -5.59 -9.20 3.31
N GLU A 60 -6.41 -9.99 2.62
CA GLU A 60 -7.85 -9.75 2.55
C GLU A 60 -8.51 -9.71 3.94
N LYS A 61 -8.14 -10.64 4.83
CA LYS A 61 -8.65 -10.67 6.22
C LYS A 61 -8.20 -9.47 7.02
N ILE A 62 -6.94 -9.05 6.88
CA ILE A 62 -6.37 -7.89 7.57
C ILE A 62 -7.07 -6.61 7.10
N MET A 63 -7.29 -6.46 5.79
CA MET A 63 -7.99 -5.31 5.21
C MET A 63 -9.46 -5.25 5.64
N GLN A 64 -10.15 -6.39 5.69
CA GLN A 64 -11.51 -6.46 6.23
C GLN A 64 -11.57 -6.07 7.71
N LYS A 65 -10.62 -6.54 8.54
CA LYS A 65 -10.51 -6.16 9.95
C LYS A 65 -10.24 -4.66 10.14
N LEU A 66 -9.49 -4.06 9.22
CA LEU A 66 -9.25 -2.62 9.20
C LEU A 66 -10.50 -1.83 8.79
N GLY A 67 -11.48 -2.48 8.16
CA GLY A 67 -12.65 -1.81 7.56
C GLY A 67 -12.34 -1.17 6.21
N ALA A 68 -11.27 -1.60 5.54
CA ALA A 68 -10.90 -1.12 4.22
C ALA A 68 -11.79 -1.76 3.13
N GLN A 69 -12.13 -0.99 2.10
CA GLN A 69 -12.96 -1.45 0.98
C GLN A 69 -12.08 -1.89 -0.19
N GLY A 70 -12.30 -3.10 -0.70
CA GLY A 70 -11.54 -3.64 -1.83
C GLY A 70 -12.01 -3.03 -3.15
N PHE A 71 -11.07 -2.57 -3.98
CA PHE A 71 -11.36 -2.05 -5.32
C PHE A 71 -10.77 -2.99 -6.37
N GLY A 72 -11.63 -3.57 -7.22
CA GLY A 72 -11.24 -4.46 -8.33
C GLY A 72 -11.63 -5.93 -8.15
N LYS A 73 -11.61 -6.70 -9.25
CA LYS A 73 -11.95 -8.14 -9.27
C LYS A 73 -10.83 -9.03 -8.70
N SER A 74 -9.63 -8.50 -8.56
CA SER A 74 -8.47 -9.16 -7.99
C SER A 74 -7.97 -8.27 -6.86
N PHE A 75 -8.35 -8.61 -5.62
CA PHE A 75 -8.29 -7.76 -4.43
C PHE A 75 -6.86 -7.54 -3.91
N PHE A 76 -6.07 -6.82 -4.69
CA PHE A 76 -4.70 -6.47 -4.35
C PHE A 76 -4.57 -5.05 -3.82
N VAL A 77 -5.61 -4.23 -3.98
CA VAL A 77 -5.66 -2.85 -3.48
C VAL A 77 -6.96 -2.64 -2.71
N TYR A 78 -6.83 -2.08 -1.51
CA TYR A 78 -7.92 -1.74 -0.61
C TYR A 78 -7.81 -0.28 -0.20
N LYS A 79 -8.94 0.42 -0.14
CA LYS A 79 -8.98 1.82 0.29
C LYS A 79 -9.51 1.91 1.71
N PHE A 80 -8.76 2.59 2.57
CA PHE A 80 -9.17 2.98 3.90
C PHE A 80 -9.09 4.50 4.01
N LYS A 81 -10.24 5.20 4.00
CA LYS A 81 -10.29 6.67 3.91
C LYS A 81 -9.52 7.18 2.68
N ASN A 82 -8.44 7.96 2.87
CA ASN A 82 -7.58 8.50 1.82
C ASN A 82 -6.28 7.68 1.65
N TYR A 83 -6.24 6.46 2.20
CA TYR A 83 -5.10 5.56 2.14
C TYR A 83 -5.42 4.38 1.24
N ASP A 84 -4.61 4.21 0.21
CA ASP A 84 -4.68 3.07 -0.68
C ASP A 84 -3.61 2.06 -0.24
N LEU A 85 -4.07 0.93 0.26
CA LEU A 85 -3.27 -0.17 0.78
C LEU A 85 -3.16 -1.25 -0.30
N ALA A 86 -1.95 -1.44 -0.82
CA ALA A 86 -1.67 -2.40 -1.86
C ALA A 86 -0.78 -3.54 -1.35
N LEU A 87 -1.05 -4.76 -1.82
CA LEU A 87 -0.13 -5.87 -1.63
C LEU A 87 1.00 -5.79 -2.66
N ALA A 88 2.25 -5.88 -2.21
CA ALA A 88 3.43 -5.86 -3.05
C ALA A 88 3.37 -6.97 -4.12
N ARG A 89 3.48 -6.57 -5.39
CA ARG A 89 3.35 -7.46 -6.53
C ARG A 89 4.18 -6.96 -7.70
N THR A 90 4.61 -7.89 -8.54
CA THR A 90 5.19 -7.62 -9.85
C THR A 90 4.12 -7.84 -10.91
N GLU A 91 3.97 -6.88 -11.82
CA GLU A 91 3.10 -7.01 -12.99
C GLU A 91 3.96 -7.07 -14.25
N ASN A 92 3.81 -8.14 -15.02
CA ASN A 92 4.49 -8.32 -16.30
C ASN A 92 3.49 -8.19 -17.44
N LYS A 93 3.74 -7.24 -18.35
CA LYS A 93 2.88 -7.05 -19.52
C LYS A 93 3.16 -8.16 -20.54
N ILE A 94 2.18 -9.05 -20.71
CA ILE A 94 2.24 -10.21 -21.61
C ILE A 94 1.35 -10.04 -22.86
N SER A 95 0.38 -9.13 -22.86
CA SER A 95 -0.48 -8.90 -24.03
C SER A 95 -1.07 -7.48 -24.10
N TYR A 96 -1.80 -7.21 -25.17
CA TYR A 96 -2.44 -5.92 -25.41
C TYR A 96 -3.75 -5.76 -24.60
N GLY A 97 -4.01 -4.56 -24.12
CA GLY A 97 -5.21 -4.23 -23.33
C GLY A 97 -5.05 -4.39 -21.81
N HIS A 98 -6.05 -3.93 -21.04
CA HIS A 98 -6.00 -3.84 -19.57
C HIS A 98 -5.96 -5.19 -18.82
N LYS A 99 -6.10 -6.31 -19.53
CA LYS A 99 -6.03 -7.68 -18.96
C LYS A 99 -4.73 -8.41 -19.32
N GLY A 100 -3.84 -7.78 -20.09
CA GLY A 100 -2.62 -8.38 -20.57
C GLY A 100 -1.46 -8.36 -19.58
N PHE A 101 -1.75 -8.55 -18.29
CA PHE A 101 -0.76 -8.51 -17.23
C PHE A 101 -0.77 -9.82 -16.46
N GLU A 102 0.38 -10.46 -16.38
CA GLU A 102 0.65 -11.50 -15.41
C GLU A 102 1.05 -10.84 -14.08
N VAL A 103 0.43 -11.27 -12.98
CA VAL A 103 0.68 -10.71 -11.66
C VAL A 103 1.31 -11.77 -10.76
N GLN A 104 2.47 -11.46 -10.19
CA GLN A 104 3.18 -12.32 -9.25
C GLN A 104 3.33 -11.59 -7.91
N ILE A 105 3.05 -12.26 -6.79
CA ILE A 105 3.23 -11.68 -5.44
C ILE A 105 4.72 -11.70 -5.09
N CYS A 106 5.23 -10.57 -4.60
CA CYS A 106 6.62 -10.48 -4.15
C CYS A 106 6.74 -11.14 -2.76
N ASN A 107 7.28 -12.35 -2.72
CA ASN A 107 7.75 -13.00 -1.50
C ASN A 107 9.29 -13.00 -1.57
N ASP A 108 9.94 -11.97 -1.03
CA ASP A 108 11.41 -11.97 -0.89
C ASP A 108 11.85 -12.94 0.22
#